data_AF-A0A938H351-F1
#
_entry.id   AF-A0A938H351-F1
#
_cell.length_a   1.000
_cell.length_b   1.000
_cell.length_c   1.000
_cell.angle_alpha   90.00
_cell.angle_beta   90.00
_cell.angle_gamma   90.00
#
_symmetry.space_group_name_H-M   'P 1'
#
loop_
_entity.id
_entity.type
_entity.pdbx_description
1 polymer ?
#
loop_
_entity_poly.entity_id
_entity_poly.type
_entity_poly.pdbx_seq_one_letter_code
_entity_poly.pdbx_strand_id
1 'polypeptide(L)'
;EACRLILRHLEIGWDHAGGGGVLLAVDRDDRQPVAWNFAESKLWWPQTEALYATLLGWAQTGRSEFLDWYERLWRVCLDHFVDWTLGEWRQKLSRDFQPIAETIALPVKDPFHLPRSLMLQIELLTRMSHA
;
A
#
# COMPACT_ATOMS: atom_id res chain seq x y z
N GLU A 1 -3.22 -16.98 -11.60
CA GLU A 1 -3.74 -15.68 -12.13
C GLU A 1 -3.65 -14.53 -11.12
N ALA A 2 -4.20 -14.65 -9.91
CA ALA A 2 -4.15 -13.59 -8.89
C ALA A 2 -2.73 -13.05 -8.61
N CYS A 3 -1.75 -13.95 -8.36
CA CYS A 3 -0.35 -13.56 -8.13
C CYS A 3 0.24 -12.71 -9.27
N ARG A 4 -0.04 -13.07 -10.52
CA ARG A 4 0.42 -12.34 -11.70
C ARG A 4 -0.17 -10.93 -11.75
N LEU A 5 -1.46 -10.79 -11.43
CA LEU A 5 -2.16 -9.51 -11.42
C LEU A 5 -1.69 -8.61 -10.27
N ILE A 6 -1.44 -9.16 -9.08
CA ILE A 6 -0.90 -8.40 -7.94
C ILE A 6 0.43 -7.76 -8.31
N LEU A 7 1.38 -8.56 -8.80
CA LEU A 7 2.70 -8.06 -9.20
C LEU A 7 2.59 -7.01 -10.33
N ARG A 8 1.73 -7.26 -11.33
CA ARG A 8 1.47 -6.30 -12.41
C ARG A 8 0.92 -4.97 -11.89
N HIS A 9 -0.06 -5.00 -10.96
CA HIS A 9 -0.64 -3.76 -10.44
C HIS A 9 0.33 -3.01 -9.52
N LEU A 10 1.19 -3.71 -8.78
CA LEU A 10 2.27 -3.08 -8.02
C LEU A 10 3.24 -2.37 -8.96
N GLU A 11 3.70 -3.04 -10.02
CA GLU A 11 4.65 -2.43 -10.98
C GLU A 11 4.07 -1.17 -11.64
N ILE A 12 2.81 -1.21 -12.07
CA ILE A 12 2.16 -0.06 -12.73
C ILE A 12 1.85 1.06 -11.73
N GLY A 13 1.39 0.71 -10.52
CA GLY A 13 0.93 1.67 -9.52
C GLY A 13 2.04 2.26 -8.64
N TRP A 14 3.26 1.71 -8.69
CA TRP A 14 4.35 2.13 -7.82
C TRP A 14 5.01 3.42 -8.31
N ASP A 15 5.12 4.40 -7.42
CA ASP A 15 5.74 5.68 -7.77
C ASP A 15 7.27 5.64 -7.68
N HIS A 16 7.92 5.15 -8.74
CA HIS A 16 9.38 5.08 -8.80
C HIS A 16 10.07 6.44 -8.69
N ALA A 17 9.44 7.52 -9.17
CA ALA A 17 10.03 8.86 -9.16
C ALA A 17 9.78 9.60 -7.83
N GLY A 18 8.65 9.37 -7.17
CA GLY A 18 8.26 10.02 -5.92
C GLY A 18 8.62 9.24 -4.65
N GLY A 19 9.70 8.45 -4.68
CA GLY A 19 10.20 7.75 -3.49
C GLY A 19 9.50 6.44 -3.13
N GLY A 20 8.60 5.94 -3.99
CA GLY A 20 7.86 4.70 -3.80
C GLY A 20 6.43 4.91 -3.28
N GLY A 21 5.73 3.83 -2.94
CA GLY A 21 4.33 3.85 -2.54
C GLY A 21 3.36 3.73 -3.71
N VAL A 22 2.20 3.13 -3.46
CA VAL A 22 1.16 2.92 -4.47
C VAL A 22 0.36 4.21 -4.66
N LEU A 23 0.29 4.70 -5.90
CA LEU A 23 -0.53 5.84 -6.29
C LEU A 23 -2.02 5.51 -6.18
N LEU A 24 -2.85 6.53 -5.93
CA LEU A 24 -4.30 6.37 -5.85
C LEU A 24 -4.91 5.91 -7.17
N ALA A 25 -4.42 6.43 -8.30
CA ALA A 25 -4.89 6.05 -9.62
C ALA A 25 -3.80 6.25 -10.69
N VAL A 26 -3.90 5.44 -11.73
CA VAL A 26 -3.05 5.49 -12.93
C VAL A 26 -3.92 5.27 -14.16
N ASP A 27 -3.52 5.84 -15.29
CA ASP A 27 -4.15 5.53 -16.56
C ASP A 27 -3.59 4.22 -17.14
N ARG A 28 -4.45 3.41 -17.76
CA ARG A 28 -4.05 2.12 -18.34
C ARG A 28 -2.98 2.26 -19.43
N ASP A 29 -3.07 3.33 -20.21
CA ASP A 29 -2.21 3.61 -21.36
C ASP A 29 -1.20 4.73 -21.04
N ASP A 30 -0.99 5.04 -19.75
CA ASP A 30 -0.09 6.10 -19.26
C ASP A 30 -0.42 7.51 -19.82
N ARG A 31 -1.70 7.76 -20.08
CA ARG A 31 -2.15 9.07 -20.59
C ARG A 31 -2.30 10.08 -19.47
N GLN A 32 -1.98 11.34 -19.80
CA GLN A 32 -2.16 12.49 -18.94
C GLN A 32 -3.18 13.47 -19.55
N PRO A 33 -4.05 14.11 -18.74
CA PRO A 33 -4.19 13.91 -17.29
C PRO A 33 -4.94 12.61 -16.95
N VAL A 34 -4.58 11.99 -15.82
CA VAL A 34 -5.35 10.86 -15.27
C VAL A 34 -6.77 11.35 -14.90
N ALA A 35 -7.80 10.60 -15.26
CA ALA A 35 -9.20 11.00 -15.09
C ALA A 35 -9.69 11.07 -13.63
N TRP A 36 -8.85 10.69 -12.66
CA TRP A 36 -9.20 10.65 -11.25
C TRP A 36 -8.53 11.80 -10.48
N ASN A 37 -9.32 12.52 -9.68
CA ASN A 37 -8.78 13.60 -8.85
C ASN A 37 -7.80 13.05 -7.81
N PHE A 38 -6.70 13.76 -7.57
CA PHE A 38 -5.62 13.33 -6.67
C PHE A 38 -5.01 11.97 -7.05
N ALA A 39 -4.99 11.60 -8.33
CA ALA A 39 -4.44 10.33 -8.81
C ALA A 39 -3.03 10.03 -8.26
N GLU A 40 -2.19 11.06 -8.13
CA GLU A 40 -0.81 10.92 -7.65
C GLU A 40 -0.68 10.89 -6.11
N SER A 41 -1.77 11.06 -5.37
CA SER A 41 -1.76 10.99 -3.91
C SER A 41 -1.53 9.55 -3.44
N LYS A 42 -1.01 9.43 -2.22
CA LYS A 42 -0.72 8.16 -1.56
C LYS A 42 -1.60 8.04 -0.33
N LEU A 43 -2.56 7.13 -0.39
CA LEU A 43 -3.47 6.86 0.73
C LEU A 43 -3.01 5.66 1.54
N TRP A 44 -3.45 5.60 2.80
CA TRP A 44 -3.10 4.51 3.71
C TRP A 44 -3.65 3.15 3.24
N TRP A 45 -4.91 3.10 2.80
CA TRP A 45 -5.61 1.85 2.56
C TRP A 45 -5.03 1.04 1.37
N PRO A 46 -4.62 1.63 0.22
CA PRO A 46 -3.98 0.85 -0.83
C PRO A 46 -2.66 0.24 -0.35
N GLN A 47 -1.89 0.94 0.50
CA GLN A 47 -0.66 0.38 1.06
C GLN A 47 -0.97 -0.79 1.99
N THR A 48 -1.98 -0.67 2.86
CA THR A 48 -2.34 -1.76 3.80
C THR A 48 -2.84 -3.01 3.09
N GLU A 49 -3.59 -2.86 1.97
CA GLU A 49 -4.02 -3.99 1.16
C GLU A 49 -2.85 -4.63 0.40
N ALA A 50 -1.97 -3.80 -0.17
CA ALA A 50 -0.77 -4.27 -0.86
C ALA A 50 0.17 -5.04 0.08
N LEU A 51 0.36 -4.56 1.31
CA LEU A 51 1.13 -5.25 2.35
C LEU A 51 0.60 -6.65 2.61
N TYR A 52 -0.70 -6.80 2.87
CA TYR A 52 -1.25 -8.12 3.13
C TYR A 52 -1.22 -9.02 1.88
N ALA A 53 -1.55 -8.48 0.71
CA ALA A 53 -1.55 -9.23 -0.55
C ALA A 53 -0.15 -9.78 -0.90
N THR A 54 0.89 -8.99 -0.68
CA THR A 54 2.28 -9.41 -0.94
C THR A 54 2.75 -10.45 0.07
N LEU A 55 2.51 -10.26 1.37
CA LEU A 55 2.85 -11.26 2.37
C LEU A 55 2.13 -12.60 2.12
N LEU A 56 0.83 -12.55 1.82
CA LEU A 56 0.03 -13.74 1.49
C LEU A 56 0.53 -14.41 0.21
N GLY A 57 0.91 -13.63 -0.80
CA GLY A 57 1.50 -14.12 -2.03
C GLY A 57 2.80 -14.88 -1.78
N TRP A 58 3.68 -14.36 -0.93
CA TRP A 58 4.90 -15.05 -0.51
C TRP A 58 4.57 -16.34 0.23
N ALA A 59 3.71 -16.28 1.25
CA ALA A 59 3.32 -17.44 2.05
C ALA A 59 2.73 -18.60 1.24
N GLN A 60 1.94 -18.30 0.20
CA GLN A 60 1.30 -19.33 -0.62
C GLN A 60 2.20 -19.90 -1.73
N THR A 61 3.21 -19.15 -2.17
CA THR A 61 3.96 -19.49 -3.39
C THR A 61 5.45 -19.68 -3.19
N GLY A 62 6.03 -19.17 -2.10
CA GLY A 62 7.47 -19.14 -1.86
C GLY A 62 8.26 -18.24 -2.82
N ARG A 63 7.61 -17.47 -3.71
CA ARG A 63 8.31 -16.58 -4.65
C ARG A 63 8.86 -15.36 -3.94
N SER A 64 10.18 -15.15 -4.01
CA SER A 64 10.89 -14.05 -3.34
C SER A 64 10.40 -12.67 -3.76
N GLU A 65 9.97 -12.50 -5.02
CA GLU A 65 9.45 -11.23 -5.54
C GLU A 65 8.34 -10.64 -4.65
N PHE A 66 7.49 -11.49 -4.06
CA PHE A 66 6.44 -11.02 -3.14
C PHE A 66 7.00 -10.49 -1.83
N LEU A 67 8.04 -11.14 -1.29
CA LEU A 67 8.71 -10.69 -0.07
C LEU A 67 9.47 -9.38 -0.31
N ASP A 68 10.16 -9.27 -1.46
CA ASP A 68 10.84 -8.04 -1.87
C ASP A 68 9.87 -6.85 -1.95
N TRP A 69 8.67 -7.09 -2.51
CA TRP A 69 7.60 -6.10 -2.55
C TRP A 69 7.06 -5.76 -1.15
N TYR A 70 6.85 -6.76 -0.31
CA TYR A 70 6.38 -6.59 1.07
C TYR A 70 7.33 -5.71 1.89
N GLU A 71 8.64 -5.99 1.84
CA GLU A 71 9.66 -5.20 2.53
C GLU A 71 9.72 -3.77 2.01
N ARG A 72 9.64 -3.60 0.68
CA ARG A 72 9.62 -2.27 0.04
C ARG A 72 8.41 -1.44 0.47
N LEU A 73 7.22 -2.05 0.51
CA LEU A 73 5.99 -1.42 0.99
C LEU A 73 6.09 -1.03 2.46
N TRP A 74 6.60 -1.93 3.31
CA TRP A 74 6.75 -1.66 4.74
C TRP A 74 7.69 -0.49 5.01
N ARG A 75 8.82 -0.40 4.29
CA ARG A 75 9.74 0.74 4.41
C ARG A 75 9.03 2.07 4.17
N VAL A 76 8.30 2.19 3.05
CA VAL A 76 7.51 3.39 2.75
C VAL A 76 6.46 3.68 3.83
N CYS A 77 5.79 2.65 4.33
CA CYS A 77 4.77 2.82 5.36
C CYS A 77 5.36 3.30 6.69
N LEU A 78 6.46 2.71 7.15
CA LEU A 78 7.15 3.09 8.37
C LEU A 78 7.66 4.53 8.32
N ASP A 79 8.25 4.93 7.18
CA ASP A 79 8.87 6.23 7.02
C ASP A 79 7.84 7.37 6.90
N HIS A 80 6.69 7.11 6.26
CA HIS A 80 5.76 8.17 5.87
C HIS A 80 4.35 8.07 6.46
N PHE A 81 3.83 6.85 6.65
CA PHE A 81 2.45 6.66 7.08
C PHE A 81 2.31 6.58 8.60
N VAL A 82 3.22 5.91 9.30
CA VAL A 82 3.11 5.76 10.76
C VAL A 82 3.27 7.11 11.45
N ASP A 83 2.33 7.45 12.33
CA ASP A 83 2.47 8.54 13.28
C ASP A 83 2.86 7.96 14.65
N TRP A 84 4.16 7.97 14.94
CA TRP A 84 4.70 7.45 16.21
C TRP A 84 4.39 8.35 17.41
N THR A 85 3.94 9.59 17.19
CA THR A 85 3.63 10.53 18.27
C THR A 85 2.18 10.39 18.72
N LEU A 86 1.24 10.31 17.79
CA LEU A 86 -0.19 10.21 18.08
C LEU A 86 -0.73 8.77 18.04
N GLY A 87 0.08 7.83 17.54
CA GLY A 87 -0.39 6.53 17.12
C GLY A 87 -1.15 6.62 15.79
N GLU A 88 -1.54 5.47 15.25
CA GLU A 88 -2.26 5.35 13.97
C GLU A 88 -1.43 5.74 12.73
N TRP A 89 -2.02 5.55 11.55
CA TRP A 89 -1.44 5.96 10.27
C TRP A 89 -2.09 7.25 9.75
N ARG A 90 -1.26 8.10 9.13
CA ARG A 90 -1.69 9.26 8.34
C ARG A 90 -2.60 8.79 7.20
N GLN A 91 -3.70 9.51 6.98
CA GLN A 91 -4.71 9.08 6.03
C GLN A 91 -4.29 9.33 4.57
N LYS A 92 -3.93 10.58 4.25
CA LYS A 92 -3.73 11.05 2.87
C LYS A 92 -2.43 11.82 2.80
N LEU A 93 -1.56 11.39 1.91
CA LEU A 93 -0.30 12.06 1.63
C LEU A 93 -0.27 12.48 0.17
N SER A 94 0.38 13.61 -0.12
CA SER A 94 0.71 14.02 -1.48
C SER A 94 1.71 13.04 -2.10
N ARG A 95 2.01 13.24 -3.39
CA ARG A 95 3.03 12.47 -4.06
C ARG A 95 4.38 12.53 -3.31
N ASP A 96 4.71 13.68 -2.74
CA ASP A 96 5.96 13.89 -1.98
C ASP A 96 5.80 13.68 -0.46
N PHE A 97 4.83 12.83 -0.07
CA PHE A 97 4.56 12.44 1.30
C PHE A 97 4.18 13.57 2.27
N GLN A 98 3.68 14.71 1.77
CA GLN A 98 3.16 15.77 2.63
C GLN A 98 1.70 15.50 3.01
N PRO A 99 1.27 15.70 4.28
CA PRO A 99 -0.12 15.51 4.68
C PRO A 99 -1.09 16.37 3.87
N ILE A 100 -2.16 15.76 3.35
CA ILE A 100 -3.24 16.47 2.64
C ILE A 100 -4.40 16.74 3.60
N ALA A 101 -4.65 18.03 3.89
CA ALA A 101 -5.79 18.47 4.68
C ALA A 101 -7.12 18.44 3.88
N GLU A 102 -7.06 18.66 2.57
CA GLU A 102 -8.23 18.71 1.69
C GLU A 102 -9.04 17.41 1.70
N THR A 103 -10.36 17.53 1.58
CA THR A 103 -11.25 16.39 1.45
C THR A 103 -11.08 15.78 0.06
N ILE A 104 -10.38 14.65 -0.01
CA ILE A 104 -10.42 13.77 -1.17
C ILE A 104 -11.74 13.01 -1.07
N ALA A 105 -12.54 12.97 -2.14
CA ALA A 105 -13.86 12.34 -2.21
C ALA A 105 -13.77 10.79 -2.12
N LEU A 106 -13.33 10.31 -0.97
CA LEU A 106 -13.04 8.92 -0.63
C LEU A 106 -13.62 8.61 0.75
N PRO A 107 -13.86 7.33 1.07
CA PRO A 107 -14.42 6.94 2.34
C PRO A 107 -13.64 7.52 3.53
N VAL A 108 -14.39 7.92 4.55
CA VAL A 108 -13.86 8.35 5.85
C VAL A 108 -12.89 7.29 6.35
N LYS A 109 -11.75 7.71 6.93
CA LYS A 109 -10.83 6.77 7.58
C LYS A 109 -11.56 6.09 8.73
N ASP A 110 -11.87 4.83 8.53
CA ASP A 110 -12.49 3.96 9.50
C ASP A 110 -11.42 3.06 10.18
N PRO A 111 -11.67 2.59 11.41
CA PRO A 111 -10.79 1.64 12.08
C PRO A 111 -10.96 0.24 11.48
N PHE A 112 -10.72 0.10 10.18
CA PHE A 112 -10.89 -1.14 9.45
C PHE A 112 -9.63 -1.55 8.71
N HIS A 113 -9.25 -0.84 7.64
CA HIS A 113 -8.14 -1.25 6.77
C HIS A 113 -6.82 -1.49 7.51
N LEU A 114 -6.41 -0.55 8.35
CA LEU A 114 -5.17 -0.68 9.13
C LEU A 114 -5.24 -1.83 10.14
N PRO A 115 -6.15 -1.84 11.14
CA PRO A 115 -6.17 -2.90 12.14
C PRO A 115 -6.36 -4.28 11.52
N ARG A 116 -7.23 -4.41 10.51
CA ARG A 116 -7.44 -5.67 9.79
C ARG A 116 -6.16 -6.15 9.13
N SER A 117 -5.48 -5.27 8.38
CA SER A 117 -4.25 -5.65 7.67
C SER A 117 -3.17 -6.10 8.66
N LEU A 118 -2.96 -5.38 9.76
CA LEU A 118 -1.98 -5.75 10.79
C LEU A 118 -2.33 -7.09 11.45
N MET A 119 -3.59 -7.30 11.83
CA MET A 119 -4.06 -8.57 12.43
C MET A 119 -3.80 -9.75 11.49
N LEU A 120 -4.16 -9.62 10.21
CA LEU A 120 -3.97 -10.67 9.23
C LEU A 120 -2.49 -10.97 8.94
N GLN A 121 -1.63 -9.95 8.94
CA GLN A 121 -0.19 -10.12 8.80
C GLN A 121 0.41 -10.84 10.01
N ILE A 122 0.04 -10.43 11.24
CA ILE A 122 0.49 -11.08 12.48
C ILE A 122 0.07 -12.55 12.50
N GLU A 123 -1.20 -12.83 12.18
CA GLU A 123 -1.73 -14.20 12.14
C GLU A 123 -0.98 -15.06 11.12
N LEU A 124 -0.74 -14.54 9.92
CA LEU A 124 -0.04 -15.26 8.88
C LEU A 124 1.42 -15.53 9.25
N LEU A 125 2.16 -14.53 9.73
CA LEU A 125 3.55 -14.69 10.19
C LEU A 125 3.66 -15.69 11.34
N THR A 126 2.72 -15.64 12.29
CA THR A 126 2.67 -16.58 13.41
C THR A 126 2.53 -18.01 12.90
N ARG A 127 1.58 -18.27 12.00
CA ARG A 127 1.40 -19.60 11.38
C ARG A 127 2.65 -20.07 10.65
N MET A 128 3.32 -19.19 9.92
CA MET A 128 4.55 -19.52 9.19
C MET A 128 5.74 -19.82 10.11
N SER A 129 5.83 -19.16 11.26
CA SER A 129 6.91 -19.40 12.23
C SER A 129 6.82 -20.75 12.96
N HIS A 130 5.67 -21.41 12.89
CA HIS A 130 5.40 -22.71 13.51
C HIS A 130 5.35 -23.87 12.51
N ALA A 131 5.56 -23.60 11.22
CA ALA A 131 5.62 -24.60 10.14
C ALA A 131 7.07 -25.07 9.92
#